data_AF-A0A8J4STX7-F1
#
_entry.id   AF-A0A8J4STX7-F1
#
_cell.length_a   1.000
_cell.length_b   1.000
_cell.length_c   1.000
_cell.angle_alpha   90.00
_cell.angle_beta   90.00
_cell.angle_gamma   90.00
#
_symmetry.space_group_name_H-M   'P 1'
#
loop_
_entity.id
_entity.type
_entity.pdbx_description
1 polymer ?
#
loop_
_entity_poly.entity_id
_entity_poly.type
_entity_poly.pdbx_seq_one_letter_code
_entity_poly.pdbx_strand_id
1 'polypeptide(L)'
;MDPRRAYMELVTLDKQLRELLRANPLNAQDANALRRRLMGAATRLVDANPAFGASKEVEQALWKPCFYRRIEDFRRRIRKYAAAAQADRNVREHFARVSSEFQSFLTEAAAFYAHLRDVFAQWLLNNRVSSITASTSRDLTKDGSEMAKNIARCRQSLHRCYVFLGDLARYRELHSQKAKKNFAAAEALYHRALAVLPENGNPHNQLAVLATYIEAETVAVYRYCRSLLTAQPFVTAEENLALLFERSRQRPLVPPVTFSSSASPTSKEKSTFLKSYLHRLTRMHGILFALSSPRGSPTAGRSSTSIAAAPVYPRDMEAVLFKDMRSLLHAGVVGDALLLKVVVTNIFCIIRASTSSSPSAPVEDALRLALRTITSVVEFVTENLDAKTKASQG
;
A
#
# COMPACT_ATOMS: atom_id res chain seq x y z
N MET A 1 -34.72 -0.56 -17.17
CA MET A 1 -34.92 -0.50 -15.70
C MET A 1 -34.68 0.94 -15.25
N ASP A 2 -35.60 1.54 -14.48
CA ASP A 2 -35.40 2.89 -13.93
C ASP A 2 -34.28 2.87 -12.87
N PRO A 3 -33.13 3.54 -13.12
CA PRO A 3 -31.99 3.51 -12.22
C PRO A 3 -32.29 4.20 -10.87
N ARG A 4 -33.20 5.17 -10.82
CA ARG A 4 -33.55 5.86 -9.56
C ARG A 4 -34.31 4.93 -8.63
N ARG A 5 -35.33 4.23 -9.15
CA ARG A 5 -36.07 3.23 -8.38
C ARG A 5 -35.17 2.09 -7.88
N ALA A 6 -34.29 1.57 -8.74
CA ALA A 6 -33.35 0.52 -8.35
C ALA A 6 -32.34 0.98 -7.29
N TYR A 7 -31.90 2.25 -7.33
CA TYR A 7 -31.07 2.81 -6.27
C TYR A 7 -31.82 3.01 -4.95
N MET A 8 -33.11 3.37 -4.99
CA MET A 8 -33.91 3.45 -3.76
C MET A 8 -34.10 2.07 -3.10
N GLU A 9 -34.18 0.99 -3.88
CA GLU A 9 -34.13 -0.38 -3.34
C GLU A 9 -32.85 -0.61 -2.53
N LEU A 10 -31.69 -0.24 -3.06
CA LEU A 10 -30.40 -0.34 -2.36
C LEU A 10 -30.39 0.44 -1.05
N VAL A 11 -30.85 1.69 -1.08
CA VAL A 11 -30.91 2.55 0.11
C VAL A 11 -31.80 1.94 1.20
N THR A 12 -32.96 1.39 0.82
CA THR A 12 -33.87 0.72 1.76
C THR A 12 -33.24 -0.53 2.35
N LEU A 13 -32.63 -1.39 1.54
CA LEU A 13 -31.97 -2.61 2.01
C LEU A 13 -30.80 -2.30 2.96
N ASP A 14 -30.03 -1.26 2.67
CA ASP A 14 -28.88 -0.83 3.47
C ASP A 14 -29.35 -0.23 4.81
N LYS A 15 -30.48 0.51 4.81
CA LYS A 15 -31.16 0.93 6.03
C LYS A 15 -31.59 -0.26 6.88
N GLN A 16 -32.27 -1.25 6.29
CA GLN A 16 -32.69 -2.47 6.99
C GLN A 16 -31.51 -3.22 7.60
N LEU A 17 -30.39 -3.37 6.87
CA LEU A 17 -29.19 -4.02 7.39
C LEU A 17 -28.58 -3.26 8.57
N ARG A 18 -28.55 -1.92 8.51
CA ARG A 18 -28.04 -1.09 9.61
C ARG A 18 -28.93 -1.20 10.85
N GLU A 19 -30.24 -1.15 10.69
CA GLU A 19 -31.20 -1.26 11.80
C GLU A 19 -31.13 -2.64 12.46
N LEU A 20 -31.07 -3.70 11.66
CA LEU A 20 -30.91 -5.07 12.15
C LEU A 20 -29.63 -5.22 12.97
N LEU A 21 -28.49 -4.74 12.44
CA LEU A 21 -27.20 -4.85 13.14
C LEU A 21 -27.10 -3.93 14.37
N ARG A 22 -27.89 -2.85 14.43
CA ARG A 22 -27.99 -1.99 15.62
C ARG A 22 -28.82 -2.67 16.70
N ALA A 23 -29.94 -3.30 16.33
CA ALA A 23 -30.82 -3.99 17.26
C ALA A 23 -30.19 -5.30 17.79
N ASN A 24 -29.55 -6.07 16.92
CA ASN A 24 -28.88 -7.31 17.28
C ASN A 24 -27.60 -7.52 16.44
N PRO A 25 -26.42 -7.11 16.96
CA PRO A 25 -25.14 -7.30 16.27
C PRO A 25 -24.77 -8.78 16.02
N LEU A 26 -25.39 -9.72 16.74
CA LEU A 26 -25.11 -11.15 16.65
C LEU A 26 -26.01 -11.87 15.63
N ASN A 27 -27.03 -11.22 15.07
CA ASN A 27 -27.91 -11.82 14.08
C ASN A 27 -27.22 -11.94 12.70
N ALA A 28 -26.31 -12.92 12.61
CA ALA A 28 -25.49 -13.14 11.43
C ALA A 28 -26.30 -13.68 10.23
N GLN A 29 -27.32 -14.50 10.48
CA GLN A 29 -28.11 -15.16 9.44
C GLN A 29 -28.92 -14.13 8.64
N ASP A 30 -29.72 -13.31 9.31
CA ASP A 30 -30.56 -12.31 8.63
C ASP A 30 -29.71 -11.19 8.03
N ALA A 31 -28.62 -10.81 8.71
CA ALA A 31 -27.67 -9.85 8.16
C ALA A 31 -27.04 -10.36 6.86
N ASN A 32 -26.70 -11.66 6.78
CA ASN A 32 -26.15 -12.25 5.55
C ASN A 32 -27.21 -12.37 4.44
N ALA A 33 -28.48 -12.60 4.78
CA ALA A 33 -29.57 -12.55 3.80
C ALA A 33 -29.73 -11.14 3.21
N LEU A 34 -29.71 -10.10 4.04
CA LEU A 34 -29.76 -8.70 3.59
C LEU A 34 -28.54 -8.31 2.75
N ARG A 35 -27.33 -8.73 3.14
CA ARG A 35 -26.12 -8.51 2.33
C ARG A 35 -26.23 -9.13 0.94
N ARG A 36 -26.71 -10.37 0.82
CA ARG A 36 -26.93 -11.02 -0.48
C ARG A 36 -27.94 -10.28 -1.34
N ARG A 37 -29.03 -9.79 -0.75
CA ARG A 37 -30.03 -8.96 -1.45
C ARG A 37 -29.43 -7.62 -1.92
N LEU A 38 -28.65 -6.96 -1.08
CA LEU A 38 -27.91 -5.74 -1.42
C LEU A 38 -26.97 -5.96 -2.60
N MET A 39 -26.16 -7.03 -2.56
CA MET A 39 -25.26 -7.40 -3.65
C MET A 39 -26.03 -7.64 -4.94
N GLY A 40 -27.13 -8.41 -4.90
CA GLY A 40 -27.96 -8.66 -6.08
C GLY A 40 -28.59 -7.40 -6.68
N ALA A 41 -29.13 -6.51 -5.84
CA ALA A 41 -29.68 -5.24 -6.30
C ALA A 41 -28.60 -4.32 -6.91
N ALA A 42 -27.40 -4.32 -6.33
CA ALA A 42 -26.26 -3.55 -6.82
C ALA A 42 -25.77 -4.04 -8.17
N THR A 43 -25.62 -5.36 -8.32
CA THR A 43 -25.28 -6.00 -9.60
C THR A 43 -26.28 -5.60 -10.67
N ARG A 44 -27.59 -5.77 -10.43
CA ARG A 44 -28.62 -5.39 -11.42
C ARG A 44 -28.52 -3.91 -11.81
N LEU A 45 -28.34 -3.01 -10.85
CA LEU A 45 -28.21 -1.57 -11.09
C LEU A 45 -27.00 -1.26 -11.98
N VAL A 46 -25.83 -1.78 -11.61
CA VAL A 46 -24.57 -1.50 -12.32
C VAL A 46 -24.58 -2.14 -13.70
N ASP A 47 -25.12 -3.34 -13.87
CA ASP A 47 -25.22 -4.02 -15.18
C ASP A 47 -26.06 -3.21 -16.17
N ALA A 48 -27.22 -2.73 -15.73
CA ALA A 48 -28.12 -1.99 -16.60
C ALA A 48 -27.71 -0.52 -16.78
N ASN A 49 -27.10 0.09 -15.77
CA ASN A 49 -26.77 1.52 -15.76
C ASN A 49 -25.41 1.81 -15.12
N PRO A 50 -24.27 1.44 -15.74
CA PRO A 50 -22.95 1.55 -15.12
C PRO A 50 -22.60 2.98 -14.70
N ALA A 51 -22.80 3.97 -15.57
CA ALA A 51 -22.53 5.39 -15.28
C ALA A 51 -23.36 5.92 -14.10
N PHE A 52 -24.63 5.52 -14.02
CA PHE A 52 -25.48 5.89 -12.90
C PHE A 52 -25.01 5.22 -11.60
N GLY A 53 -24.69 3.92 -11.64
CA GLY A 53 -24.12 3.20 -10.50
C GLY A 53 -22.84 3.86 -9.98
N ALA A 54 -21.93 4.23 -10.89
CA ALA A 54 -20.72 4.96 -10.55
C ALA A 54 -21.01 6.35 -9.96
N SER A 55 -22.02 7.08 -10.47
CA SER A 55 -22.45 8.37 -9.91
C SER A 55 -22.97 8.29 -8.48
N LYS A 56 -23.38 7.09 -8.04
CA LYS A 56 -23.82 6.78 -6.68
C LYS A 56 -22.77 6.01 -5.87
N GLU A 57 -21.61 5.75 -6.45
CA GLU A 57 -20.49 5.01 -5.83
C GLU A 57 -20.94 3.70 -5.18
N VAL A 58 -21.81 2.94 -5.88
CA VAL A 58 -22.45 1.74 -5.34
C VAL A 58 -21.42 0.74 -4.79
N GLU A 59 -20.30 0.56 -5.48
CA GLU A 59 -19.19 -0.30 -5.08
C GLU A 59 -18.57 0.10 -3.73
N GLN A 60 -18.46 1.41 -3.49
CA GLN A 60 -17.90 2.00 -2.26
C GLN A 60 -18.91 1.92 -1.11
N ALA A 61 -20.18 2.22 -1.40
CA ALA A 61 -21.27 2.20 -0.43
C ALA A 61 -21.44 0.81 0.21
N LEU A 62 -21.24 -0.26 -0.58
CA LEU A 62 -21.36 -1.65 -0.12
C LEU A 62 -20.16 -2.14 0.69
N TRP A 63 -18.96 -1.60 0.45
CA TRP A 63 -17.70 -2.13 1.01
C TRP A 63 -17.76 -2.28 2.53
N LYS A 64 -18.09 -1.20 3.24
CA LYS A 64 -18.11 -1.19 4.71
C LYS A 64 -19.21 -2.08 5.32
N PRO A 65 -20.50 -1.95 4.95
CA PRO A 65 -21.58 -2.70 5.56
C PRO A 65 -21.61 -4.19 5.15
N CYS A 66 -21.30 -4.51 3.90
CA CYS A 66 -21.39 -5.87 3.39
C CYS A 66 -20.12 -6.68 3.60
N PHE A 67 -18.94 -6.04 3.45
CA PHE A 67 -17.68 -6.76 3.36
C PHE A 67 -16.75 -6.48 4.55
N TYR A 68 -16.24 -5.27 4.67
CA TYR A 68 -15.18 -4.93 5.64
C TYR A 68 -15.54 -5.28 7.08
N ARG A 69 -16.75 -4.91 7.56
CA ARG A 69 -17.19 -5.25 8.93
C ARG A 69 -17.25 -6.76 9.16
N ARG A 70 -17.64 -7.53 8.14
CA ARG A 70 -17.73 -8.98 8.23
C ARG A 70 -16.35 -9.62 8.20
N ILE A 71 -15.41 -9.09 7.40
CA ILE A 71 -13.99 -9.45 7.43
C ILE A 71 -13.44 -9.24 8.85
N GLU A 72 -13.66 -8.08 9.47
CA GLU A 72 -13.18 -7.81 10.82
C GLU A 72 -13.78 -8.74 11.88
N ASP A 73 -15.06 -9.12 11.75
CA ASP A 73 -15.70 -10.13 12.61
C ASP A 73 -15.02 -11.50 12.47
N PHE A 74 -14.80 -11.98 11.24
CA PHE A 74 -14.05 -13.21 11.00
C PHE A 74 -12.63 -13.14 11.57
N ARG A 75 -11.90 -12.05 11.33
CA ARG A 75 -10.53 -11.85 11.86
C ARG A 75 -10.51 -11.90 13.39
N ARG A 76 -11.49 -11.29 14.06
CA ARG A 76 -11.61 -11.33 15.52
C ARG A 76 -11.83 -12.75 16.03
N ARG A 77 -12.77 -13.49 15.42
CA ARG A 77 -13.07 -14.89 15.77
C ARG A 77 -11.86 -15.79 15.56
N ILE A 78 -11.19 -15.69 14.40
CA ILE A 78 -9.99 -16.47 14.07
C ILE A 78 -8.89 -16.24 15.10
N ARG A 79 -8.60 -14.98 15.47
CA ARG A 79 -7.59 -14.68 16.52
C ARG A 79 -7.96 -15.31 17.86
N LYS A 80 -9.23 -15.22 18.27
CA LYS A 80 -9.73 -15.80 19.53
C LYS A 80 -9.53 -17.32 19.57
N TYR A 81 -9.94 -18.02 18.50
CA TYR A 81 -9.86 -19.48 18.47
C TYR A 81 -8.47 -20.02 18.16
N ALA A 82 -7.63 -19.29 17.41
CA ALA A 82 -6.24 -19.69 17.18
C ALA A 82 -5.44 -19.82 18.49
N ALA A 83 -5.65 -18.89 19.42
CA ALA A 83 -5.01 -18.93 20.74
C ALA A 83 -5.52 -20.12 21.58
N ALA A 84 -6.80 -20.48 21.48
CA ALA A 84 -7.42 -21.53 22.27
C ALA A 84 -7.31 -22.95 21.66
N ALA A 85 -7.09 -23.08 20.36
CA ALA A 85 -7.04 -24.36 19.63
C ALA A 85 -5.84 -25.26 19.95
N GLN A 86 -4.88 -24.76 20.73
CA GLN A 86 -3.73 -25.53 21.20
C GLN A 86 -4.12 -26.54 22.30
N ALA A 87 -5.19 -26.28 23.05
CA ALA A 87 -5.58 -27.07 24.22
C ALA A 87 -6.74 -28.06 23.99
N ASP A 88 -7.63 -27.80 23.02
CA ASP A 88 -8.88 -28.56 22.85
C ASP A 88 -9.17 -28.90 21.38
N ARG A 89 -9.48 -30.18 21.11
CA ARG A 89 -9.82 -30.70 19.78
C ARG A 89 -11.08 -30.06 19.20
N ASN A 90 -12.13 -29.87 19.99
CA ASN A 90 -13.39 -29.27 19.55
C ASN A 90 -13.18 -27.80 19.14
N VAL A 91 -12.30 -27.08 19.87
CA VAL A 91 -11.92 -25.71 19.54
C VAL A 91 -11.13 -25.66 18.24
N ARG A 92 -10.25 -26.64 17.99
CA ARG A 92 -9.50 -26.77 16.73
C ARG A 92 -10.41 -27.03 15.53
N GLU A 93 -11.39 -27.93 15.67
CA GLU A 93 -12.38 -28.21 14.63
C GLU A 93 -13.25 -26.97 14.35
N HIS A 94 -13.68 -26.26 15.40
CA HIS A 94 -14.40 -25.00 15.24
C HIS A 94 -13.57 -23.92 14.53
N PHE A 95 -12.29 -23.79 14.89
CA PHE A 95 -11.35 -22.88 14.24
C PHE A 95 -11.20 -23.18 12.74
N ALA A 96 -11.06 -24.46 12.37
CA ALA A 96 -10.98 -24.90 10.99
C ALA A 96 -12.25 -24.54 10.21
N ARG A 97 -13.44 -24.77 10.79
CA ARG A 97 -14.72 -24.42 10.18
C ARG A 97 -14.84 -22.90 9.94
N VAL A 98 -14.57 -22.08 10.95
CA VAL A 98 -14.62 -20.61 10.83
C VAL A 98 -13.62 -20.10 9.79
N SER A 99 -12.44 -20.70 9.71
CA SER A 99 -11.43 -20.37 8.70
C SER A 99 -11.92 -20.71 7.29
N SER A 100 -12.56 -21.86 7.10
CA SER A 100 -13.14 -22.26 5.82
C SER A 100 -14.29 -21.35 5.40
N GLU A 101 -15.20 -21.01 6.31
CA GLU A 101 -16.29 -20.06 6.07
C GLU A 101 -15.74 -18.69 5.63
N PHE A 102 -14.65 -18.24 6.26
CA PHE A 102 -14.02 -16.97 5.88
C PHE A 102 -13.43 -17.02 4.47
N GLN A 103 -12.79 -18.12 4.09
CA GLN A 103 -12.23 -18.30 2.74
C GLN A 103 -13.35 -18.34 1.66
N SER A 104 -14.48 -19.00 1.94
CA SER A 104 -15.65 -18.97 1.05
C SER A 104 -16.18 -17.55 0.89
N PHE A 105 -16.37 -16.84 2.01
CA PHE A 105 -16.85 -15.47 2.02
C PHE A 105 -15.94 -14.52 1.21
N LEU A 106 -14.61 -14.64 1.36
CA LEU A 106 -13.66 -13.85 0.57
C LEU A 106 -13.73 -14.17 -0.93
N THR A 107 -14.00 -15.43 -1.29
CA THR A 107 -14.14 -15.87 -2.68
C THR A 107 -15.40 -15.30 -3.32
N GLU A 108 -16.54 -15.37 -2.64
CA GLU A 108 -17.81 -14.77 -3.09
C GLU A 108 -17.70 -13.25 -3.23
N ALA A 109 -17.07 -12.58 -2.25
CA ALA A 109 -16.82 -11.14 -2.30
C ALA A 109 -15.91 -10.76 -3.47
N ALA A 110 -14.88 -11.57 -3.75
CA ALA A 110 -13.98 -11.33 -4.87
C ALA A 110 -14.69 -11.51 -6.22
N ALA A 111 -15.56 -12.52 -6.35
CA ALA A 111 -16.37 -12.71 -7.54
C ALA A 111 -17.30 -11.51 -7.80
N PHE A 112 -17.95 -11.01 -6.75
CA PHE A 112 -18.80 -9.82 -6.82
C PHE A 112 -18.04 -8.57 -7.31
N TYR A 113 -16.89 -8.23 -6.71
CA TYR A 113 -16.12 -7.07 -7.14
C TYR A 113 -15.41 -7.27 -8.48
N ALA A 114 -15.11 -8.50 -8.87
CA ALA A 114 -14.60 -8.81 -10.21
C ALA A 114 -15.67 -8.55 -11.27
N HIS A 115 -16.93 -8.93 -11.01
CA HIS A 115 -18.06 -8.61 -11.88
C HIS A 115 -18.23 -7.10 -12.06
N LEU A 116 -18.29 -6.33 -10.96
CA LEU A 116 -18.41 -4.87 -11.05
C LEU A 116 -17.23 -4.22 -11.80
N ARG A 117 -16.00 -4.69 -11.54
CA ARG A 117 -14.80 -4.26 -12.28
C ARG A 117 -15.00 -4.47 -13.79
N ASP A 118 -15.47 -5.63 -14.20
CA ASP A 118 -15.62 -5.96 -15.62
C ASP A 118 -16.69 -5.10 -16.29
N VAL A 119 -17.81 -4.84 -15.61
CA VAL A 119 -18.86 -3.95 -16.10
C VAL A 119 -18.34 -2.51 -16.27
N PHE A 120 -17.64 -1.96 -15.27
CA PHE A 120 -17.07 -0.61 -15.39
C PHE A 120 -15.97 -0.53 -16.44
N ALA A 121 -15.11 -1.55 -16.55
CA ALA A 121 -14.07 -1.61 -17.56
C ALA A 121 -14.66 -1.66 -18.98
N GLN A 122 -15.66 -2.51 -19.20
CA GLN A 122 -16.34 -2.62 -20.49
C GLN A 122 -17.06 -1.32 -20.85
N TRP A 123 -17.75 -0.71 -19.89
CA TRP A 123 -18.40 0.58 -20.12
C TRP A 123 -17.37 1.66 -20.50
N LEU A 124 -16.22 1.73 -19.81
CA LEU A 124 -15.16 2.68 -20.15
C LEU A 124 -14.58 2.44 -21.54
N LEU A 125 -14.36 1.18 -21.94
CA LEU A 125 -13.87 0.84 -23.28
C LEU A 125 -14.83 1.33 -24.37
N ASN A 126 -16.12 0.99 -24.24
CA ASN A 126 -17.15 1.36 -25.20
C ASN A 126 -17.30 2.89 -25.33
N ASN A 127 -17.12 3.62 -24.22
CA ASN A 127 -17.35 5.06 -24.17
C ASN A 127 -16.08 5.91 -24.37
N ARG A 128 -14.88 5.29 -24.34
CA ARG A 128 -13.62 5.94 -24.76
C ARG A 128 -13.47 5.97 -26.27
N VAL A 129 -13.84 4.88 -26.97
CA VAL A 129 -13.80 4.81 -28.44
C VAL A 129 -14.75 5.85 -29.04
N SER A 130 -15.97 5.95 -28.51
CA SER A 130 -16.96 6.94 -28.94
C SER A 130 -16.51 8.39 -28.74
N SER A 131 -15.69 8.68 -27.72
CA SER A 131 -15.12 10.01 -27.49
C SER A 131 -14.07 10.40 -28.53
N ILE A 132 -13.25 9.45 -28.97
CA ILE A 132 -12.24 9.68 -30.02
C ILE A 132 -12.93 9.92 -31.37
N THR A 133 -13.96 9.13 -31.72
CA THR A 133 -14.70 9.30 -32.97
C THR A 133 -15.55 10.59 -33.00
N ALA A 134 -16.06 11.03 -31.84
CA ALA A 134 -16.81 12.29 -31.72
C ALA A 134 -15.91 13.54 -31.66
N SER A 135 -14.65 13.41 -31.20
CA SER A 135 -13.72 14.55 -31.10
C SER A 135 -13.28 15.12 -32.46
N THR A 136 -13.53 14.41 -33.56
CA THR A 136 -13.36 14.90 -34.94
C THR A 136 -14.42 15.94 -35.35
N SER A 137 -15.52 16.07 -34.61
CA SER A 137 -16.50 17.15 -34.75
C SER A 137 -16.36 18.13 -33.59
N ARG A 138 -15.84 19.33 -33.87
CA ARG A 138 -15.53 20.39 -32.90
C ARG A 138 -16.77 21.12 -32.37
N ASP A 139 -17.68 20.42 -31.69
CA ASP A 139 -18.76 21.07 -30.95
C ASP A 139 -18.79 20.58 -29.50
N LEU A 140 -18.32 21.43 -28.59
CA LEU A 140 -18.31 21.18 -27.15
C LEU A 140 -19.71 21.49 -26.58
N THR A 141 -20.63 20.55 -26.74
CA THR A 141 -22.00 20.63 -26.19
C THR A 141 -22.02 20.32 -24.68
N LYS A 142 -23.11 20.70 -23.98
CA LYS A 142 -23.35 20.34 -22.55
C LYS A 142 -23.29 18.81 -22.33
N ASP A 143 -23.65 18.01 -23.34
CA ASP A 143 -23.62 16.55 -23.28
C ASP A 143 -22.19 15.99 -23.25
N GLY A 144 -21.25 16.65 -23.92
CA GLY A 144 -19.82 16.34 -23.82
C GLY A 144 -19.28 16.51 -22.39
N SER A 145 -19.81 17.48 -21.63
CA SER A 145 -19.44 17.70 -20.23
C SER A 145 -19.95 16.60 -19.29
N GLU A 146 -21.18 16.12 -19.47
CA GLU A 146 -21.73 15.05 -18.62
C GLU A 146 -21.11 13.69 -18.93
N MET A 147 -20.81 13.41 -20.20
CA MET A 147 -20.07 12.22 -20.59
C MET A 147 -18.67 12.17 -19.96
N ALA A 148 -17.93 13.29 -20.00
CA ALA A 148 -16.61 13.38 -19.36
C ALA A 148 -16.69 13.09 -17.84
N LYS A 149 -17.71 13.62 -17.15
CA LYS A 149 -17.95 13.32 -15.73
C LYS A 149 -18.25 11.84 -15.50
N ASN A 150 -19.06 11.22 -16.36
CA ASN A 150 -19.38 9.80 -16.25
C ASN A 150 -18.15 8.90 -16.49
N ILE A 151 -17.30 9.26 -17.45
CA ILE A 151 -15.99 8.61 -17.65
C ILE A 151 -15.13 8.73 -16.39
N ALA A 152 -15.04 9.91 -15.79
CA ALA A 152 -14.30 10.10 -14.55
C ALA A 152 -14.85 9.27 -13.38
N ARG A 153 -16.18 9.24 -13.20
CA ARG A 153 -16.86 8.45 -12.17
C ARG A 153 -16.62 6.94 -12.36
N CYS A 154 -16.84 6.41 -13.57
CA CYS A 154 -16.59 5.00 -13.86
C CYS A 154 -15.11 4.62 -13.70
N ARG A 155 -14.17 5.52 -14.05
CA ARG A 155 -12.73 5.33 -13.80
C ARG A 155 -12.44 5.21 -12.30
N GLN A 156 -13.07 6.04 -11.47
CA GLN A 156 -12.95 5.96 -10.01
C GLN A 156 -13.54 4.65 -9.46
N SER A 157 -14.74 4.24 -9.91
CA SER A 157 -15.35 2.97 -9.49
C SER A 157 -14.53 1.75 -9.91
N LEU A 158 -13.95 1.75 -11.13
CA LEU A 158 -13.02 0.71 -11.58
C LEU A 158 -11.77 0.65 -10.68
N HIS A 159 -11.17 1.79 -10.38
CA HIS A 159 -10.03 1.89 -9.47
C HIS A 159 -10.36 1.29 -8.09
N ARG A 160 -11.50 1.67 -7.50
CA ARG A 160 -11.94 1.14 -6.20
C ARG A 160 -12.18 -0.37 -6.23
N CYS A 161 -12.77 -0.89 -7.30
CA CYS A 161 -12.94 -2.34 -7.46
C CYS A 161 -11.57 -3.06 -7.43
N TYR A 162 -10.55 -2.53 -8.11
CA TYR A 162 -9.19 -3.10 -8.02
C TYR A 162 -8.59 -3.02 -6.62
N VAL A 163 -8.78 -1.92 -5.89
CA VAL A 163 -8.33 -1.80 -4.49
C VAL A 163 -9.02 -2.84 -3.60
N PHE A 164 -10.34 -2.98 -3.68
CA PHE A 164 -11.10 -3.95 -2.89
C PHE A 164 -10.73 -5.39 -3.25
N LEU A 165 -10.54 -5.71 -4.53
CA LEU A 165 -10.03 -7.00 -4.97
C LEU A 165 -8.63 -7.27 -4.39
N GLY A 166 -7.75 -6.26 -4.37
CA GLY A 166 -6.43 -6.37 -3.74
C GLY A 166 -6.53 -6.65 -2.25
N ASP A 167 -7.41 -5.96 -1.53
CA ASP A 167 -7.66 -6.18 -0.11
C ASP A 167 -8.20 -7.59 0.17
N LEU A 168 -9.15 -8.07 -0.65
CA LEU A 168 -9.69 -9.42 -0.55
C LEU A 168 -8.62 -10.49 -0.80
N ALA A 169 -7.79 -10.31 -1.84
CA ALA A 169 -6.66 -11.18 -2.12
C ALA A 169 -5.62 -11.18 -0.98
N ARG A 170 -5.36 -10.02 -0.39
CA ARG A 170 -4.48 -9.88 0.78
C ARG A 170 -5.02 -10.62 1.99
N TYR A 171 -6.30 -10.45 2.34
CA TYR A 171 -6.91 -11.17 3.47
C TYR A 171 -6.93 -12.68 3.24
N ARG A 172 -7.22 -13.11 2.00
CA ARG A 172 -7.21 -14.52 1.61
C ARG A 172 -5.86 -15.17 1.88
N GLU A 173 -4.78 -14.52 1.45
CA GLU A 173 -3.43 -15.02 1.67
C GLU A 173 -3.00 -14.93 3.14
N LEU A 174 -3.29 -13.82 3.82
CA LEU A 174 -2.96 -13.64 5.24
C LEU A 174 -3.55 -14.75 6.11
N HIS A 175 -4.77 -15.19 5.78
CA HIS A 175 -5.50 -16.25 6.49
C HIS A 175 -5.46 -17.61 5.78
N SER A 176 -4.53 -17.82 4.84
CA SER A 176 -4.30 -19.14 4.25
C SER A 176 -3.59 -20.06 5.25
N GLN A 177 -3.62 -21.38 5.01
CA GLN A 177 -2.84 -22.35 5.79
C GLN A 177 -1.37 -22.47 5.34
N LYS A 178 -0.95 -21.72 4.32
CA LYS A 178 0.42 -21.79 3.79
C LYS A 178 1.42 -21.23 4.79
N ALA A 179 2.56 -21.92 4.97
CA ALA A 179 3.66 -21.47 5.82
C ALA A 179 4.31 -20.19 5.29
N LYS A 180 4.60 -20.15 3.98
CA LYS A 180 5.12 -18.95 3.30
C LYS A 180 3.97 -18.24 2.59
N LYS A 181 3.74 -16.98 2.98
CA LYS A 181 2.70 -16.14 2.36
C LYS A 181 3.18 -15.61 1.01
N ASN A 182 2.30 -15.64 0.01
CA ASN A 182 2.55 -15.08 -1.32
C ASN A 182 1.49 -14.04 -1.69
N PHE A 183 1.84 -12.76 -1.55
CA PHE A 183 0.94 -11.64 -1.82
C PHE A 183 0.93 -11.15 -3.27
N ALA A 184 1.55 -11.86 -4.23
CA ALA A 184 1.67 -11.43 -5.62
C ALA A 184 0.33 -11.10 -6.29
N ALA A 185 -0.73 -11.86 -5.97
CA ALA A 185 -2.07 -11.59 -6.48
C ALA A 185 -2.63 -10.23 -6.00
N ALA A 186 -2.44 -9.91 -4.71
CA ALA A 186 -2.86 -8.63 -4.15
C ALA A 186 -2.02 -7.47 -4.72
N GLU A 187 -0.70 -7.67 -4.82
CA GLU A 187 0.23 -6.71 -5.42
C GLU A 187 -0.17 -6.37 -6.87
N ALA A 188 -0.44 -7.37 -7.71
CA ALA A 188 -0.87 -7.16 -9.08
C ALA A 188 -2.16 -6.34 -9.18
N LEU A 189 -3.12 -6.55 -8.26
CA LEU A 189 -4.38 -5.81 -8.23
C LEU A 189 -4.18 -4.35 -7.80
N TYR A 190 -3.34 -4.08 -6.80
CA TYR A 190 -3.00 -2.69 -6.45
C TYR A 190 -2.22 -1.98 -7.56
N HIS A 191 -1.37 -2.69 -8.30
CA HIS A 191 -0.72 -2.16 -9.49
C HIS A 191 -1.70 -1.84 -10.62
N ARG A 192 -2.73 -2.67 -10.84
CA ARG A 192 -3.84 -2.33 -11.75
C ARG A 192 -4.62 -1.11 -11.27
N ALA A 193 -4.84 -0.95 -9.97
CA ALA A 193 -5.45 0.26 -9.43
C ALA A 193 -4.62 1.53 -9.73
N LEU A 194 -3.29 1.45 -9.61
CA LEU A 194 -2.37 2.54 -10.00
C LEU A 194 -2.37 2.81 -11.50
N ALA A 195 -2.50 1.78 -12.35
CA ALA A 195 -2.61 1.97 -13.80
C ALA A 195 -3.91 2.71 -14.18
N VAL A 196 -4.99 2.52 -13.41
CA VAL A 196 -6.25 3.23 -13.61
C VAL A 196 -6.17 4.66 -13.07
N LEU A 197 -5.64 4.88 -11.87
CA LEU A 197 -5.63 6.18 -11.17
C LEU A 197 -4.27 6.41 -10.47
N PRO A 198 -3.20 6.74 -11.21
CA PRO A 198 -1.85 6.93 -10.66
C PRO A 198 -1.74 8.13 -9.69
N GLU A 199 -2.66 9.09 -9.79
CA GLU A 199 -2.72 10.26 -8.93
C GLU A 199 -3.16 9.94 -7.49
N ASN A 200 -3.72 8.76 -7.23
CA ASN A 200 -4.23 8.38 -5.91
C ASN A 200 -3.19 7.61 -5.09
N GLY A 201 -2.92 8.08 -3.87
CA GLY A 201 -1.92 7.48 -2.99
C GLY A 201 -2.32 6.14 -2.37
N ASN A 202 -3.61 5.80 -2.28
CA ASN A 202 -4.08 4.64 -1.51
C ASN A 202 -3.44 3.30 -1.95
N PRO A 203 -3.37 2.94 -3.25
CA PRO A 203 -2.70 1.70 -3.64
C PRO A 203 -1.23 1.63 -3.24
N HIS A 204 -0.51 2.76 -3.21
CA HIS A 204 0.85 2.80 -2.69
C HIS A 204 0.90 2.48 -1.19
N ASN A 205 -0.03 3.03 -0.39
CA ASN A 205 -0.18 2.64 1.02
C ASN A 205 -0.44 1.13 1.17
N GLN A 206 -1.33 0.55 0.35
CA GLN A 206 -1.61 -0.89 0.44
C GLN A 206 -0.40 -1.75 0.03
N LEU A 207 0.36 -1.35 -0.99
CA LEU A 207 1.63 -2.00 -1.36
C LEU A 207 2.68 -1.89 -0.24
N ALA A 208 2.70 -0.79 0.50
CA ALA A 208 3.55 -0.65 1.68
C ALA A 208 3.16 -1.67 2.76
N VAL A 209 1.86 -1.83 3.03
CA VAL A 209 1.36 -2.84 3.96
C VAL A 209 1.80 -4.25 3.55
N LEU A 210 1.71 -4.61 2.26
CA LEU A 210 2.21 -5.91 1.78
C LEU A 210 3.71 -6.08 2.06
N ALA A 211 4.51 -5.05 1.79
CA ALA A 211 5.95 -5.07 2.07
C ALA A 211 6.25 -5.27 3.56
N THR A 212 5.41 -4.75 4.48
CA THR A 212 5.58 -5.02 5.92
C THR A 212 5.34 -6.47 6.30
N TYR A 213 4.45 -7.20 5.62
CA TYR A 213 4.18 -8.62 5.91
C TYR A 213 5.30 -9.57 5.48
N ILE A 214 6.17 -9.13 4.57
CA ILE A 214 7.36 -9.88 4.13
C ILE A 214 8.66 -9.26 4.64
N GLU A 215 8.57 -8.40 5.66
CA GLU A 215 9.71 -7.74 6.32
C GLU A 215 10.61 -6.93 5.37
N ALA A 216 10.04 -6.42 4.27
CA ALA A 216 10.73 -5.59 3.28
C ALA A 216 10.60 -4.09 3.62
N GLU A 217 11.17 -3.68 4.74
CA GLU A 217 10.89 -2.36 5.35
C GLU A 217 11.28 -1.17 4.50
N THR A 218 12.45 -1.18 3.85
CA THR A 218 12.85 -0.09 2.94
C THR A 218 11.89 0.02 1.76
N VAL A 219 11.31 -1.09 1.30
CA VAL A 219 10.26 -1.07 0.28
C VAL A 219 8.98 -0.47 0.83
N ALA A 220 8.60 -0.81 2.08
CA ALA A 220 7.45 -0.20 2.74
C ALA A 220 7.60 1.32 2.91
N VAL A 221 8.77 1.79 3.36
CA VAL A 221 9.11 3.23 3.45
C VAL A 221 8.94 3.90 2.09
N TYR A 222 9.58 3.36 1.05
CA TYR A 222 9.44 3.87 -0.32
C TYR A 222 7.98 3.99 -0.75
N ARG A 223 7.17 2.95 -0.49
CA ARG A 223 5.75 2.94 -0.87
C ARG A 223 4.92 3.94 -0.05
N TYR A 224 5.17 4.11 1.24
CA TYR A 224 4.51 5.16 2.02
C TYR A 224 4.91 6.57 1.55
N CYS A 225 6.21 6.81 1.27
CA CYS A 225 6.65 8.07 0.67
C CYS A 225 5.92 8.35 -0.65
N ARG A 226 5.83 7.35 -1.54
CA ARG A 226 5.08 7.46 -2.79
C ARG A 226 3.61 7.77 -2.57
N SER A 227 2.98 7.17 -1.56
CA SER A 227 1.59 7.42 -1.18
C SER A 227 1.32 8.85 -0.73
N LEU A 228 2.34 9.55 -0.24
CA LEU A 228 2.26 10.94 0.22
C LEU A 228 2.66 11.95 -0.87
N LEU A 229 3.49 11.53 -1.83
CA LEU A 229 3.96 12.37 -2.93
C LEU A 229 3.04 12.38 -4.17
N THR A 230 1.97 11.59 -4.18
CA THR A 230 0.98 11.62 -5.28
C THR A 230 0.13 12.91 -5.24
N ALA A 231 -0.48 13.30 -6.36
CA ALA A 231 -1.35 14.47 -6.42
C ALA A 231 -2.60 14.39 -5.51
N GLN A 232 -3.05 13.18 -5.16
CA GLN A 232 -4.06 12.93 -4.13
C GLN A 232 -3.46 12.06 -3.02
N PRO A 233 -2.71 12.65 -2.06
CA PRO A 233 -2.05 11.93 -0.99
C PRO A 233 -3.03 11.10 -0.14
N PHE A 234 -2.61 9.90 0.25
CA PHE A 234 -3.36 9.12 1.25
C PHE A 234 -2.79 9.39 2.64
N VAL A 235 -3.41 10.33 3.36
CA VAL A 235 -2.88 10.90 4.62
C VAL A 235 -2.61 9.88 5.73
N THR A 236 -3.31 8.74 5.76
CA THR A 236 -3.04 7.67 6.73
C THR A 236 -1.64 7.06 6.57
N ALA A 237 -1.00 7.21 5.40
CA ALA A 237 0.38 6.77 5.19
C ALA A 237 1.37 7.51 6.10
N GLU A 238 1.07 8.75 6.54
CA GLU A 238 1.90 9.54 7.45
C GLU A 238 2.07 8.83 8.81
N GLU A 239 0.95 8.43 9.42
CA GLU A 239 0.95 7.72 10.71
C GLU A 239 1.57 6.33 10.57
N ASN A 240 1.25 5.60 9.49
CA ASN A 240 1.84 4.30 9.22
C ASN A 240 3.37 4.36 9.06
N LEU A 241 3.88 5.40 8.38
CA LEU A 241 5.30 5.63 8.19
C LEU A 241 5.99 5.99 9.51
N ALA A 242 5.37 6.86 10.33
CA ALA A 242 5.88 7.19 11.65
C ALA A 242 5.98 5.95 12.56
N LEU A 243 4.95 5.10 12.58
CA LEU A 243 4.95 3.85 13.35
C LEU A 243 6.03 2.87 12.85
N LEU A 244 6.28 2.81 11.54
CA LEU A 244 7.35 1.99 10.97
C LEU A 244 8.72 2.50 11.44
N PHE A 245 8.97 3.81 11.36
CA PHE A 245 10.23 4.39 11.82
C PHE A 245 10.44 4.23 13.33
N GLU A 246 9.39 4.35 14.14
CA GLU A 246 9.44 4.07 15.58
C GLU A 246 9.90 2.64 15.84
N ARG A 247 9.28 1.66 15.20
CA ARG A 247 9.65 0.24 15.32
C ARG A 247 11.09 -0.01 14.83
N SER A 248 11.50 0.67 13.76
CA SER A 248 12.87 0.58 13.25
C SER A 248 13.90 1.17 14.21
N ARG A 249 13.55 2.23 14.95
CA ARG A 249 14.41 2.89 15.94
C ARG A 249 14.65 1.99 17.16
N GLN A 250 13.62 1.28 17.61
CA GLN A 250 13.68 0.37 18.76
C GLN A 250 14.55 -0.87 18.52
N ARG A 251 14.76 -1.26 17.26
CA ARG A 251 15.67 -2.37 16.93
C ARG A 251 17.14 -1.93 17.02
N PRO A 252 17.99 -2.68 17.75
CA PRO A 252 19.41 -2.40 17.83
C PRO A 252 20.07 -2.38 16.44
N LEU A 253 21.00 -1.46 16.24
CA LEU A 253 21.86 -1.51 15.06
C LEU A 253 22.85 -2.65 15.23
N VAL A 254 22.96 -3.47 14.20
CA VAL A 254 24.03 -4.45 14.10
C VAL A 254 25.35 -3.71 13.82
N PRO A 255 26.48 -4.09 14.44
CA PRO A 255 27.78 -3.53 14.12
C PRO A 255 28.09 -3.57 12.61
N PRO A 256 28.97 -2.69 12.11
CA PRO A 256 29.40 -2.73 10.71
C PRO A 256 29.93 -4.13 10.36
N VAL A 257 29.42 -4.70 9.28
CA VAL A 257 29.83 -6.03 8.80
C VAL A 257 30.85 -5.81 7.70
N THR A 258 32.01 -6.46 7.79
CA THR A 258 32.99 -6.52 6.68
C THR A 258 32.87 -7.87 5.98
N PHE A 259 32.99 -7.89 4.66
CA PHE A 259 33.20 -9.15 3.96
C PHE A 259 34.55 -9.75 4.39
N SER A 260 34.62 -11.06 4.56
CA SER A 260 35.88 -11.75 4.88
C SER A 260 36.86 -11.55 3.72
N SER A 261 38.10 -11.19 4.05
CA SER A 261 39.13 -10.79 3.08
C SER A 261 39.67 -11.95 2.22
N SER A 262 39.36 -13.21 2.56
CA SER A 262 40.02 -14.39 1.99
C SER A 262 39.16 -15.27 1.08
N ALA A 263 37.86 -14.96 0.91
CA ALA A 263 36.96 -15.73 0.04
C ALA A 263 35.85 -14.85 -0.54
N SER A 264 35.33 -15.24 -1.71
CA SER A 264 34.13 -14.61 -2.28
C SER A 264 32.97 -14.70 -1.27
N PRO A 265 32.27 -13.60 -0.93
CA PRO A 265 31.26 -13.63 0.11
C PRO A 265 30.07 -14.49 -0.29
N THR A 266 29.63 -15.33 0.64
CA THR A 266 28.49 -16.23 0.48
C THR A 266 27.18 -15.45 0.31
N SER A 267 26.16 -16.08 -0.28
CA SER A 267 24.82 -15.48 -0.41
C SER A 267 24.23 -15.04 0.94
N LYS A 268 24.50 -15.81 2.01
CA LYS A 268 24.04 -15.51 3.37
C LYS A 268 24.73 -14.27 3.95
N GLU A 269 26.03 -14.11 3.73
CA GLU A 269 26.78 -12.93 4.15
C GLU A 269 26.32 -11.69 3.39
N LYS A 270 26.18 -11.79 2.06
CA LYS A 270 25.62 -10.71 1.22
C LYS A 270 24.24 -10.28 1.70
N SER A 271 23.35 -11.24 2.02
CA SER A 271 22.01 -10.95 2.52
C SER A 271 22.04 -10.27 3.90
N THR A 272 22.86 -10.76 4.82
CA THR A 272 23.01 -10.18 6.17
C THR A 272 23.56 -8.76 6.09
N PHE A 273 24.57 -8.53 5.25
CA PHE A 273 25.15 -7.22 5.06
C PHE A 273 24.13 -6.24 4.45
N LEU A 274 23.41 -6.66 3.41
CA LEU A 274 22.34 -5.85 2.82
C LEU A 274 21.27 -5.47 3.87
N LYS A 275 20.83 -6.41 4.71
CA LYS A 275 19.85 -6.14 5.77
C LYS A 275 20.36 -5.10 6.77
N SER A 276 21.64 -5.20 7.16
CA SER A 276 22.30 -4.26 8.08
C SER A 276 22.36 -2.84 7.47
N TYR A 277 22.77 -2.74 6.20
CA TYR A 277 22.77 -1.48 5.44
C TYR A 277 21.37 -0.87 5.33
N LEU A 278 20.37 -1.66 4.93
CA LEU A 278 18.99 -1.20 4.76
C LEU A 278 18.36 -0.74 6.08
N HIS A 279 18.70 -1.38 7.20
CA HIS A 279 18.25 -0.95 8.53
C HIS A 279 18.87 0.39 8.93
N ARG A 280 20.18 0.59 8.70
CA ARG A 280 20.84 1.89 8.87
C ARG A 280 20.19 2.97 8.00
N LEU A 281 19.99 2.70 6.71
CA LEU A 281 19.35 3.62 5.79
C LEU A 281 17.95 4.03 6.26
N THR A 282 17.14 3.04 6.66
CA THR A 282 15.79 3.26 7.18
C THR A 282 15.80 4.11 8.46
N ARG A 283 16.81 3.92 9.34
CA ARG A 283 17.00 4.78 10.52
C ARG A 283 17.38 6.22 10.15
N MET A 284 18.25 6.41 9.16
CA MET A 284 18.61 7.76 8.67
C MET A 284 17.38 8.50 8.13
N HIS A 285 16.56 7.83 7.29
CA HIS A 285 15.30 8.41 6.80
C HIS A 285 14.31 8.70 7.92
N GLY A 286 14.21 7.83 8.93
CA GLY A 286 13.36 8.06 10.10
C GLY A 286 13.77 9.26 10.95
N ILE A 287 15.08 9.52 11.08
CA ILE A 287 15.60 10.70 11.77
C ILE A 287 15.28 11.97 10.98
N LEU A 288 15.51 11.98 9.65
CA LEU A 288 15.14 13.10 8.78
C LEU A 288 13.63 13.38 8.81
N PHE A 289 12.81 12.33 8.83
CA PHE A 289 11.37 12.44 8.95
C PHE A 289 10.96 13.10 10.28
N ALA A 290 11.56 12.68 11.39
CA ALA A 290 11.30 13.24 12.72
C ALA A 290 11.77 14.70 12.84
N LEU A 291 12.97 15.02 12.34
CA LEU A 291 13.53 16.37 12.30
C LEU A 291 12.65 17.37 11.54
N SER A 292 11.96 16.89 10.50
CA SER A 292 11.09 17.71 9.64
C SER A 292 9.63 17.74 10.12
N SER A 293 9.29 17.05 11.21
CA SER A 293 7.91 16.99 11.73
C SER A 293 7.65 18.13 12.72
N PRO A 294 6.47 18.77 12.69
CA PRO A 294 6.11 19.79 13.67
C PRO A 294 6.20 19.24 15.11
N ARG A 295 6.79 20.01 16.03
CA ARG A 295 6.77 19.69 17.47
C ARG A 295 5.29 19.59 17.91
N GLY A 296 4.89 18.45 18.46
CA GLY A 296 3.51 18.20 18.91
C GLY A 296 2.56 17.56 17.87
N SER A 297 3.06 17.10 16.71
CA SER A 297 2.31 16.17 15.86
C SER A 297 1.84 14.96 16.69
N PRO A 298 0.64 14.40 16.47
CA PRO A 298 0.19 13.18 17.18
C PRO A 298 1.11 11.97 16.95
N THR A 299 2.02 12.04 15.98
CA THR A 299 3.10 11.07 15.73
C THR A 299 4.32 11.26 16.65
N ALA A 300 4.48 12.41 17.29
CA ALA A 300 5.45 12.65 18.35
C ALA A 300 4.93 12.03 19.66
N GLY A 301 5.06 10.71 19.77
CA GLY A 301 4.99 9.94 21.02
C GLY A 301 3.89 10.33 22.01
N ARG A 302 2.71 9.71 21.92
CA ARG A 302 1.76 9.63 23.05
C ARG A 302 2.26 8.73 24.21
N SER A 303 3.57 8.46 24.32
CA SER A 303 4.09 7.45 25.25
C SER A 303 5.42 7.79 25.95
N SER A 304 5.82 9.05 26.09
CA SER A 304 6.89 9.37 27.05
C SER A 304 6.63 10.67 27.79
N THR A 305 6.47 10.55 29.10
CA THR A 305 6.51 11.62 30.11
C THR A 305 7.91 12.26 30.26
N SER A 306 8.82 12.03 29.32
CA SER A 306 10.09 12.75 29.23
C SER A 306 10.07 13.67 28.00
N ILE A 307 10.57 14.88 28.17
CA ILE A 307 10.88 15.81 27.07
C ILE A 307 11.98 15.12 26.24
N ALA A 308 11.58 14.29 25.28
CA ALA A 308 12.53 13.62 24.41
C ALA A 308 13.28 14.68 23.62
N ALA A 309 14.60 14.77 23.83
CA ALA A 309 15.47 15.65 23.06
C ALA A 309 15.24 15.39 21.57
N ALA A 310 15.17 16.46 20.77
CA ALA A 310 15.03 16.34 19.33
C ALA A 310 16.16 15.46 18.78
N PRO A 311 15.86 14.48 17.90
CA PRO A 311 16.89 13.59 17.37
C PRO A 311 17.91 14.40 16.58
N VAL A 312 19.20 14.12 16.75
CA VAL A 312 20.29 14.75 15.98
C VAL A 312 20.66 13.84 14.81
N TYR A 313 20.93 14.43 13.65
CA TYR A 313 21.38 13.66 12.48
C TYR A 313 22.77 13.04 12.72
N PRO A 314 22.92 11.71 12.67
CA PRO A 314 24.15 11.04 13.08
C PRO A 314 25.17 10.93 11.93
N ARG A 315 26.14 11.84 11.87
CA ARG A 315 27.19 11.89 10.83
C ARG A 315 28.07 10.62 10.80
N ASP A 316 28.35 10.01 11.96
CA ASP A 316 29.13 8.76 12.01
C ASP A 316 28.38 7.58 11.38
N MET A 317 27.06 7.49 11.62
CA MET A 317 26.21 6.46 11.00
C MET A 317 26.12 6.65 9.50
N GLU A 318 26.08 7.89 9.03
CA GLU A 318 26.14 8.23 7.62
C GLU A 318 27.48 7.79 6.97
N ALA A 319 28.61 8.01 7.65
CA ALA A 319 29.91 7.56 7.16
C ALA A 319 29.96 6.03 6.99
N VAL A 320 29.48 5.28 7.98
CA VAL A 320 29.34 3.82 7.91
C VAL A 320 28.41 3.40 6.77
N LEU A 321 27.26 4.08 6.62
CA LEU A 321 26.27 3.78 5.58
C LEU A 321 26.89 3.82 4.17
N PHE A 322 27.71 4.83 3.86
CA PHE A 322 28.33 4.95 2.54
C PHE A 322 29.53 4.02 2.34
N LYS A 323 30.28 3.69 3.39
CA LYS A 323 31.27 2.60 3.34
C LYS A 323 30.62 1.26 3.00
N ASP A 324 29.49 0.98 3.64
CA ASP A 324 28.70 -0.23 3.40
C ASP A 324 28.13 -0.24 1.97
N MET A 325 27.56 0.90 1.53
CA MET A 325 27.01 1.05 0.18
C MET A 325 28.04 0.75 -0.91
N ARG A 326 29.25 1.32 -0.80
CA ARG A 326 30.34 1.05 -1.76
C ARG A 326 30.67 -0.44 -1.80
N SER A 327 30.84 -1.07 -0.64
CA SER A 327 31.12 -2.51 -0.54
C SER A 327 30.02 -3.36 -1.18
N LEU A 328 28.75 -3.00 -0.96
CA LEU A 328 27.60 -3.72 -1.51
C LEU A 328 27.41 -3.50 -3.02
N LEU A 329 27.78 -2.33 -3.56
CA LEU A 329 27.79 -2.05 -5.00
C LEU A 329 28.83 -2.93 -5.70
N HIS A 330 30.09 -2.97 -5.23
CA HIS A 330 31.12 -3.86 -5.79
C HIS A 330 30.79 -5.35 -5.64
N ALA A 331 30.07 -5.73 -4.59
CA ALA A 331 29.63 -7.12 -4.40
C ALA A 331 28.42 -7.51 -5.29
N GLY A 332 27.88 -6.58 -6.08
CA GLY A 332 26.72 -6.77 -6.96
C GLY A 332 25.41 -7.01 -6.21
N VAL A 333 25.31 -6.53 -4.97
CA VAL A 333 24.16 -6.81 -4.07
C VAL A 333 23.08 -5.72 -4.17
N VAL A 334 23.47 -4.49 -4.48
CA VAL A 334 22.57 -3.35 -4.64
C VAL A 334 22.32 -3.13 -6.13
N GLY A 335 21.11 -3.45 -6.59
CA GLY A 335 20.69 -3.24 -7.97
C GLY A 335 19.87 -1.95 -8.18
N ASP A 336 19.66 -1.59 -9.45
CA ASP A 336 19.00 -0.37 -9.90
C ASP A 336 17.63 -0.16 -9.26
N ALA A 337 16.83 -1.23 -9.17
CA ALA A 337 15.49 -1.17 -8.59
C ALA A 337 15.50 -0.75 -7.11
N LEU A 338 16.55 -1.07 -6.36
CA LEU A 338 16.71 -0.61 -4.98
C LEU A 338 17.20 0.83 -4.96
N LEU A 339 18.21 1.18 -5.77
CA LEU A 339 18.76 2.54 -5.86
C LEU A 339 17.67 3.57 -6.20
N LEU A 340 16.82 3.27 -7.20
CA LEU A 340 15.70 4.14 -7.56
C LEU A 340 14.71 4.36 -6.39
N LYS A 341 14.49 3.35 -5.55
CA LYS A 341 13.65 3.50 -4.35
C LYS A 341 14.32 4.43 -3.34
N VAL A 342 15.62 4.26 -3.11
CA VAL A 342 16.40 5.13 -2.20
C VAL A 342 16.38 6.58 -2.69
N VAL A 343 16.56 6.82 -3.98
CA VAL A 343 16.50 8.18 -4.57
C VAL A 343 15.13 8.82 -4.33
N VAL A 344 14.03 8.08 -4.56
CA VAL A 344 12.69 8.60 -4.31
C VAL A 344 12.46 8.90 -2.82
N THR A 345 12.94 8.05 -1.91
CA THR A 345 12.85 8.31 -0.47
C THR A 345 13.69 9.52 -0.06
N ASN A 346 14.88 9.71 -0.66
CA ASN A 346 15.70 10.91 -0.44
C ASN A 346 14.97 12.18 -0.90
N ILE A 347 14.33 12.16 -2.08
CA ILE A 347 13.51 13.27 -2.59
C ILE A 347 12.36 13.58 -1.62
N PHE A 348 11.68 12.56 -1.09
CA PHE A 348 10.66 12.75 -0.06
C PHE A 348 11.20 13.47 1.17
N CYS A 349 12.37 13.07 1.68
CA CYS A 349 13.00 13.73 2.82
C CYS A 349 13.35 15.19 2.52
N ILE A 350 13.87 15.50 1.33
CA ILE A 350 14.17 16.88 0.91
C ILE A 350 12.89 17.72 0.88
N ILE A 351 11.85 17.27 0.16
CA ILE A 351 10.57 18.00 0.05
C ILE A 351 10.00 18.29 1.45
N ARG A 352 9.96 17.27 2.31
CA ARG A 352 9.44 17.41 3.67
C ARG A 352 10.25 18.42 4.49
N ALA A 353 11.57 18.32 4.45
CA ALA A 353 12.45 19.24 5.17
C ALA A 353 12.27 20.69 4.69
N SER A 354 12.12 20.91 3.38
CA SER A 354 11.90 22.24 2.78
C SER A 354 10.56 22.86 3.21
N THR A 355 9.55 22.04 3.49
CA THR A 355 8.24 22.49 3.98
C THR A 355 8.15 22.62 5.50
N SER A 356 9.22 22.30 6.24
CA SER A 356 9.21 22.32 7.70
C SER A 356 9.32 23.75 8.26
N SER A 357 8.88 23.96 9.50
CA SER A 357 8.91 25.27 10.17
C SER A 357 10.32 25.75 10.54
N SER A 358 11.32 24.86 10.54
CA SER A 358 12.73 25.18 10.80
C SER A 358 13.62 24.46 9.77
N PRO A 359 13.68 24.98 8.52
CA PRO A 359 14.15 24.20 7.39
C PRO A 359 15.68 24.08 7.28
N SER A 360 16.48 24.99 7.85
CA SER A 360 17.91 25.13 7.48
C SER A 360 18.73 23.85 7.70
N ALA A 361 18.76 23.30 8.92
CA ALA A 361 19.56 22.11 9.22
C ALA A 361 18.97 20.79 8.62
N PRO A 362 17.66 20.49 8.74
CA PRO A 362 17.10 19.27 8.16
C PRO A 362 17.20 19.20 6.64
N VAL A 363 17.10 20.35 5.94
CA VAL A 363 17.25 20.42 4.48
C VAL A 363 18.69 20.14 4.07
N GLU A 364 19.67 20.75 4.73
CA GLU A 364 21.09 20.46 4.48
C GLU A 364 21.36 18.96 4.66
N ASP A 365 20.85 18.38 5.74
CA ASP A 365 21.09 16.99 6.05
C ASP A 365 20.46 16.02 5.03
N ALA A 366 19.23 16.32 4.57
CA ALA A 366 18.55 15.55 3.54
C ALA A 366 19.23 15.69 2.17
N LEU A 367 19.65 16.90 1.79
CA LEU A 367 20.37 17.16 0.53
C LEU A 367 21.70 16.42 0.50
N ARG A 368 22.47 16.49 1.58
CA ARG A 368 23.75 15.81 1.68
C ARG A 368 23.60 14.28 1.59
N LEU A 369 22.63 13.68 2.29
CA LEU A 369 22.36 12.24 2.15
C LEU A 369 22.03 11.88 0.69
N ALA A 370 21.22 12.70 0.02
CA ALA A 370 20.84 12.49 -1.38
C ALA A 370 22.04 12.61 -2.33
N LEU A 371 22.81 13.69 -2.22
CA LEU A 371 23.99 13.94 -3.06
C LEU A 371 25.04 12.84 -2.88
N ARG A 372 25.36 12.46 -1.64
CA ARG A 372 26.32 11.36 -1.40
C ARG A 372 25.84 10.02 -1.95
N THR A 373 24.54 9.75 -1.95
CA THR A 373 23.96 8.57 -2.59
C THR A 373 24.24 8.57 -4.09
N ILE A 374 23.98 9.70 -4.76
CA ILE A 374 24.21 9.82 -6.21
C ILE A 374 25.71 9.75 -6.52
N THR A 375 26.54 10.52 -5.82
CA THR A 375 28.00 10.53 -6.01
C THR A 375 28.60 9.15 -5.82
N SER A 376 28.20 8.40 -4.79
CA SER A 376 28.72 7.03 -4.56
C SER A 376 28.39 6.07 -5.71
N VAL A 377 27.21 6.21 -6.33
CA VAL A 377 26.84 5.41 -7.50
C VAL A 377 27.62 5.84 -8.74
N VAL A 378 27.78 7.15 -8.94
CA VAL A 378 28.55 7.70 -10.08
C VAL A 378 30.02 7.27 -9.99
N GLU A 379 30.66 7.39 -8.82
CA GLU A 379 32.02 6.90 -8.58
C GLU A 379 32.16 5.43 -8.97
N PHE A 380 31.27 4.57 -8.46
CA PHE A 380 31.25 3.15 -8.79
C PHE A 380 31.10 2.89 -10.29
N VAL A 381 30.21 3.61 -10.99
CA VAL A 381 30.01 3.45 -12.43
C VAL A 381 31.26 3.85 -13.21
N THR A 382 31.87 4.99 -12.88
CA THR A 382 33.09 5.48 -13.51
C THR A 382 34.25 4.49 -13.34
N GLU A 383 34.48 3.98 -12.14
CA GLU A 383 35.51 2.96 -11.87
C GLU A 383 35.34 1.70 -12.73
N ASN A 384 34.10 1.25 -12.95
CA ASN A 384 33.81 0.09 -13.78
C ASN A 384 33.93 0.37 -15.29
N LEU A 385 33.66 1.60 -15.74
CA LEU A 385 33.89 2.01 -17.13
C LEU A 385 35.38 2.03 -17.45
N ASP A 386 36.19 2.57 -16.55
CA ASP A 386 37.65 2.60 -16.69
C ASP A 386 38.24 1.19 -16.72
N ALA A 387 37.78 0.29 -15.84
CA ALA A 387 38.22 -1.10 -15.80
C ALA A 387 37.90 -1.85 -17.11
N LYS A 388 36.70 -1.65 -17.68
CA LYS A 388 36.32 -2.25 -18.97
C LYS A 388 37.15 -1.71 -20.13
N THR A 389 37.41 -0.40 -20.13
CA THR A 389 38.22 0.25 -21.16
C THR A 389 39.65 -0.31 -21.16
N LYS A 390 40.27 -0.44 -19.97
CA LYS A 390 41.59 -1.06 -19.82
C LYS A 390 41.61 -2.54 -20.24
N ALA A 391 40.57 -3.30 -19.92
CA ALA A 391 40.46 -4.71 -20.31
C ALA A 391 40.21 -4.91 -21.82
N SER A 392 39.72 -3.89 -22.54
CA SER A 392 39.57 -3.92 -24.01
C SER A 392 40.81 -3.48 -24.79
N GLN A 393 41.79 -2.87 -24.11
CA GLN A 393 43.01 -2.32 -24.73
C GLN A 393 44.27 -3.19 -24.51
N GLY A 394 44.20 -4.19 -23.62
CA GLY A 394 45.21 -5.22 -23.44
C GLY A 394 44.68 -6.57 -23.88
#